data_AF-A0A4S8KN33-F1
#
_entry.id   AF-A0A4S8KN33-F1
#
_cell.length_a   1.000
_cell.length_b   1.000
_cell.length_c   1.000
_cell.angle_alpha   90.00
_cell.angle_beta   90.00
_cell.angle_gamma   90.00
#
_symmetry.space_group_name_H-M   'P 1'
#
loop_
_entity.id
_entity.type
_entity.pdbx_description
1 polymer ?
#
loop_
_entity_poly.entity_id
_entity_poly.type
_entity_poly.pdbx_seq_one_letter_code
_entity_poly.pdbx_strand_id
1 'polypeptide(L)'
;HTLGKTFRTSNYHFNVVRSTLTRNLGVRFSDVRDEIMTAFSDEIPVSEDWITLPALDTIMKVVCRTTNRLFVGLPMCREPDWIDLNIQFTVQVFGRAPIINLFPGFLQPIVGSLLSPRANALKRARRHIGNVVRERVEKDDQYGRGWADKPVRKNE
;
A
#
# COMPACT_ATOMS: atom_id res chain seq x y z
N HIS A 1 8.16 13.67 -9.79
CA HIS A 1 8.42 14.67 -8.74
C HIS A 1 7.98 14.19 -7.37
N THR A 2 6.71 13.84 -7.16
CA THR A 2 6.19 13.40 -5.83
C THR A 2 6.72 12.04 -5.36
N LEU A 3 6.80 11.05 -6.27
CA LEU A 3 7.21 9.67 -5.94
C LEU A 3 8.70 9.36 -6.22
N GLY A 4 9.42 10.31 -6.84
CA GLY A 4 10.84 10.16 -7.21
C GLY A 4 11.09 9.73 -8.65
N LYS A 5 12.37 9.78 -9.06
CA LYS A 5 12.81 9.42 -10.42
C LYS A 5 12.68 7.91 -10.68
N THR A 6 13.18 7.09 -9.76
CA THR A 6 13.20 5.62 -9.90
C THR A 6 11.80 5.02 -10.07
N PHE A 7 10.82 5.50 -9.28
CA PHE A 7 9.42 5.05 -9.41
C PHE A 7 8.84 5.33 -10.80
N ARG A 8 9.22 6.48 -11.41
CA ARG A 8 8.74 6.89 -12.73
C ARG A 8 9.42 6.15 -13.88
N THR A 9 10.70 5.80 -13.72
CA THR A 9 11.49 5.20 -14.81
C THR A 9 11.48 3.68 -14.78
N SER A 10 11.18 3.06 -13.64
CA SER A 10 11.22 1.62 -13.47
C SER A 10 9.82 1.02 -13.54
N ASN A 11 9.59 0.10 -14.48
CA ASN A 11 8.29 -0.54 -14.70
C ASN A 11 8.08 -1.86 -13.92
N TYR A 12 8.98 -2.23 -12.98
CA TYR A 12 8.86 -3.51 -12.27
C TYR A 12 7.51 -3.68 -11.56
N HIS A 13 6.93 -2.57 -11.06
CA HIS A 13 5.70 -2.59 -10.27
C HIS A 13 4.49 -2.98 -11.14
N PHE A 14 4.43 -2.52 -12.40
CA PHE A 14 3.41 -2.96 -13.36
C PHE A 14 3.49 -4.46 -13.59
N ASN A 15 4.70 -5.00 -13.77
CA ASN A 15 4.89 -6.43 -13.94
C ASN A 15 4.45 -7.18 -12.70
N VAL A 16 4.82 -6.76 -11.49
CA VAL A 16 4.41 -7.41 -10.24
C VAL A 16 2.89 -7.43 -10.06
N VAL A 17 2.21 -6.32 -10.35
CA VAL A 17 0.75 -6.24 -10.27
C VAL A 17 0.10 -7.21 -11.26
N ARG A 18 0.46 -7.13 -12.54
CA ARG A 18 -0.17 -7.96 -13.59
C ARG A 18 0.19 -9.44 -13.48
N SER A 19 1.41 -9.76 -13.06
CA SER A 19 1.89 -11.14 -12.98
C SER A 19 1.58 -11.78 -11.63
N THR A 20 2.22 -11.31 -10.58
CA THR A 20 2.17 -11.94 -9.27
C THR A 20 0.83 -11.65 -8.59
N LEU A 21 0.42 -10.40 -8.51
CA LEU A 21 -0.74 -10.01 -7.70
C LEU A 21 -2.04 -10.54 -8.30
N THR A 22 -2.33 -10.20 -9.56
CA THR A 22 -3.58 -10.59 -10.22
C THR A 22 -3.75 -12.11 -10.29
N ARG A 23 -2.67 -12.87 -10.55
CA ARG A 23 -2.76 -14.34 -10.63
C ARG A 23 -2.95 -15.01 -9.27
N ASN A 24 -2.41 -14.45 -8.20
CA ASN A 24 -2.53 -15.01 -6.85
C ASN A 24 -3.76 -14.49 -6.09
N LEU A 25 -4.51 -13.56 -6.67
CA LEU A 25 -5.69 -12.97 -6.01
C LEU A 25 -6.76 -14.02 -5.69
N GLY A 26 -7.00 -14.98 -6.59
CA GLY A 26 -7.98 -16.05 -6.36
C GLY A 26 -7.67 -16.90 -5.13
N VAL A 27 -6.39 -17.21 -4.91
CA VAL A 27 -5.93 -18.00 -3.74
C VAL A 27 -6.14 -17.24 -2.43
N ARG A 28 -6.08 -15.90 -2.47
CA ARG A 28 -6.24 -15.01 -1.31
C ARG A 28 -7.65 -14.40 -1.21
N PHE A 29 -8.58 -14.79 -2.07
CA PHE A 29 -9.88 -14.13 -2.14
C PHE A 29 -10.68 -14.31 -0.85
N SER A 30 -10.61 -15.47 -0.20
CA SER A 30 -11.26 -15.71 1.09
C SER A 30 -10.72 -14.79 2.18
N ASP A 31 -9.41 -14.63 2.28
CA ASP A 31 -8.74 -13.70 3.21
C ASP A 31 -9.18 -12.25 2.98
N VAL A 32 -9.23 -11.84 1.72
CA VAL A 32 -9.63 -10.48 1.33
C VAL A 32 -11.11 -10.24 1.63
N ARG A 33 -11.97 -11.21 1.32
CA ARG A 33 -13.42 -11.14 1.62
C ARG A 33 -13.68 -11.05 3.12
N ASP A 34 -12.98 -11.86 3.92
CA ASP A 34 -13.06 -11.80 5.39
C ASP A 34 -12.71 -10.41 5.92
N GLU A 35 -11.64 -9.79 5.39
CA GLU A 35 -11.25 -8.44 5.80
C GLU A 35 -12.25 -7.39 5.31
N ILE A 36 -12.84 -7.52 4.12
CA ILE A 36 -13.90 -6.62 3.65
C ILE A 36 -15.07 -6.64 4.65
N MET A 37 -15.59 -7.82 4.98
CA MET A 37 -16.72 -7.96 5.91
C MET A 37 -16.37 -7.35 7.27
N THR A 38 -15.19 -7.67 7.80
CA THR A 38 -14.75 -7.15 9.09
C THR A 38 -14.60 -5.62 9.07
N ALA A 39 -13.94 -5.07 8.05
CA ALA A 39 -13.72 -3.62 7.96
C ALA A 39 -15.03 -2.84 7.79
N PHE A 40 -15.99 -3.38 7.04
CA PHE A 40 -17.32 -2.78 6.95
C PHE A 40 -18.06 -2.83 8.30
N SER A 41 -18.03 -3.96 9.00
CA SER A 41 -18.62 -4.08 10.33
C SER A 41 -17.98 -3.16 11.38
N ASP A 42 -16.68 -2.90 11.28
CA ASP A 42 -15.97 -2.01 12.20
C ASP A 42 -16.23 -0.52 11.91
N GLU A 43 -16.33 -0.13 10.63
CA GLU A 43 -16.44 1.29 10.22
C GLU A 43 -17.88 1.78 10.02
N ILE A 44 -18.83 0.86 9.83
CA ILE A 44 -20.26 1.18 9.66
C ILE A 44 -21.02 0.61 10.85
N PRO A 45 -21.50 1.46 11.78
CA PRO A 45 -22.27 0.99 12.93
C PRO A 45 -23.59 0.38 12.46
N VAL A 46 -24.00 -0.70 13.15
CA VAL A 46 -25.31 -1.31 12.92
C VAL A 46 -26.39 -0.35 13.44
N SER A 47 -27.35 -0.02 12.57
CA SER A 47 -28.50 0.83 12.92
C SER A 47 -29.75 0.34 12.19
N GLU A 48 -30.89 0.43 12.85
CA GLU A 48 -32.20 0.16 12.25
C GLU A 48 -32.68 1.35 11.38
N ASP A 49 -32.10 2.53 11.61
CA ASP A 49 -32.43 3.79 10.92
C ASP A 49 -31.31 4.22 9.96
N TRP A 50 -31.65 5.17 9.07
CA TRP A 50 -30.66 5.80 8.18
C TRP A 50 -29.62 6.58 8.97
N ILE A 51 -28.34 6.27 8.74
CA ILE A 51 -27.21 6.97 9.34
C ILE A 51 -26.41 7.73 8.28
N THR A 52 -25.88 8.90 8.66
CA THR A 52 -24.91 9.64 7.85
C THR A 52 -23.51 9.37 8.35
N LEU A 53 -22.62 9.03 7.44
CA LEU A 53 -21.21 8.74 7.73
C LEU A 53 -20.30 9.57 6.79
N PRO A 54 -19.06 9.88 7.21
CA PRO A 54 -18.08 10.49 6.33
C PRO A 54 -17.62 9.49 5.26
N ALA A 55 -18.41 9.37 4.19
CA ALA A 55 -18.29 8.29 3.20
C ALA A 55 -16.86 8.09 2.66
N LEU A 56 -16.14 9.19 2.38
CA LEU A 56 -14.77 9.13 1.88
C LEU A 56 -13.79 8.57 2.93
N ASP A 57 -13.85 9.04 4.17
CA ASP A 57 -12.96 8.58 5.23
C ASP A 57 -13.24 7.12 5.59
N THR A 58 -14.52 6.75 5.69
CA THR A 58 -14.98 5.37 5.90
C THR A 58 -14.44 4.45 4.80
N ILE A 59 -14.66 4.78 3.52
CA ILE A 59 -14.25 3.90 2.42
C ILE A 59 -12.71 3.84 2.27
N MET A 60 -11.99 4.93 2.54
CA MET A 60 -10.52 4.91 2.53
C MET A 60 -9.95 3.91 3.54
N LYS A 61 -10.51 3.83 4.75
CA LYS A 61 -10.08 2.85 5.75
C LYS A 61 -10.39 1.41 5.34
N VAL A 62 -11.60 1.16 4.83
CA VAL A 62 -11.99 -0.17 4.32
C VAL A 62 -11.04 -0.60 3.21
N VAL A 63 -10.85 0.22 2.17
CA VAL A 63 -9.96 -0.08 1.04
C VAL A 63 -8.51 -0.28 1.49
N CYS A 64 -8.02 0.56 2.41
CA CYS A 64 -6.67 0.45 2.97
C CYS A 64 -6.47 -0.90 3.67
N ARG A 65 -7.38 -1.28 4.56
CA ARG A 65 -7.33 -2.57 5.29
C ARG A 65 -7.39 -3.77 4.35
N THR A 66 -8.35 -3.78 3.43
CA THR A 66 -8.50 -4.85 2.44
C THR A 66 -7.27 -5.00 1.55
N THR A 67 -6.71 -3.90 1.08
CA THR A 67 -5.48 -3.90 0.26
C THR A 67 -4.27 -4.39 1.08
N ASN A 68 -4.17 -3.94 2.34
CA ASN A 68 -3.12 -4.40 3.24
C ASN A 68 -3.25 -5.89 3.58
N ARG A 69 -4.47 -6.43 3.68
CA ARG A 69 -4.67 -7.87 3.92
C ARG A 69 -4.02 -8.71 2.81
N LEU A 70 -4.08 -8.22 1.58
CA LEU A 70 -3.43 -8.87 0.44
C LEU A 70 -1.89 -8.72 0.47
N PHE A 71 -1.37 -7.55 0.84
CA PHE A 71 0.08 -7.27 0.76
C PHE A 71 0.90 -7.68 1.97
N VAL A 72 0.39 -7.40 3.18
CA VAL A 72 1.10 -7.59 4.44
C VAL A 72 0.41 -8.61 5.36
N GLY A 73 -0.85 -8.95 5.09
CA GLY A 73 -1.60 -9.93 5.86
C GLY A 73 -1.91 -9.47 7.29
N LEU A 74 -2.40 -10.39 8.11
CA LEU A 74 -2.59 -10.17 9.54
C LEU A 74 -1.26 -10.34 10.33
N PRO A 75 -1.11 -9.66 11.48
CA PRO A 75 -2.02 -8.66 12.04
C PRO A 75 -1.84 -7.26 11.41
N MET A 76 -0.78 -7.06 10.61
CA MET A 76 -0.35 -5.75 10.13
C MET A 76 -1.41 -4.98 9.33
N CYS A 77 -2.30 -5.68 8.60
CA CYS A 77 -3.36 -5.01 7.85
C CYS A 77 -4.38 -4.26 8.72
N ARG A 78 -4.43 -4.57 10.02
CA ARG A 78 -5.29 -3.92 11.02
C ARG A 78 -4.53 -2.98 11.95
N GLU A 79 -3.20 -2.88 11.80
CA GLU A 79 -2.38 -2.05 12.67
C GLU A 79 -2.70 -0.56 12.45
N PRO A 80 -3.20 0.17 13.46
CA PRO A 80 -3.71 1.53 13.27
C PRO A 80 -2.68 2.50 12.70
N ASP A 81 -1.42 2.42 13.17
CA ASP A 81 -0.34 3.29 12.69
C ASP A 81 0.02 2.98 11.22
N TRP A 82 -0.07 1.72 10.81
CA TRP A 82 0.15 1.30 9.43
C TRP A 82 -0.99 1.79 8.52
N ILE A 83 -2.25 1.67 8.94
CA ILE A 83 -3.41 2.15 8.20
C ILE A 83 -3.32 3.67 7.99
N ASP A 84 -3.08 4.42 9.06
CA ASP A 84 -2.93 5.87 9.01
C ASP A 84 -1.78 6.28 8.07
N LEU A 85 -0.62 5.62 8.18
CA LEU A 85 0.50 5.87 7.27
C LEU A 85 0.10 5.71 5.80
N ASN A 86 -0.58 4.62 5.44
CA ASN A 86 -0.96 4.35 4.05
C ASN A 86 -1.97 5.37 3.52
N ILE A 87 -2.99 5.71 4.32
CA ILE A 87 -4.01 6.70 3.95
C ILE A 87 -3.35 8.07 3.79
N GLN A 88 -2.61 8.54 4.80
CA GLN A 88 -1.98 9.85 4.79
C GLN A 88 -0.95 10.00 3.68
N PHE A 89 -0.14 8.96 3.41
CA PHE A 89 0.79 8.98 2.30
C PHE A 89 0.05 9.14 0.96
N THR A 90 -1.05 8.41 0.77
CA THR A 90 -1.89 8.48 -0.43
C THR A 90 -2.48 9.89 -0.60
N VAL A 91 -3.12 10.43 0.44
CA VAL A 91 -3.69 11.79 0.44
C VAL A 91 -2.62 12.84 0.14
N GLN A 92 -1.45 12.75 0.77
CA GLN A 92 -0.36 13.70 0.56
C GLN A 92 0.22 13.62 -0.86
N VAL A 93 0.35 12.42 -1.43
CA VAL A 93 0.86 12.26 -2.80
C VAL A 93 -0.12 12.85 -3.81
N PHE A 94 -1.41 12.52 -3.71
CA PHE A 94 -2.43 13.01 -4.64
C PHE A 94 -2.76 14.49 -4.44
N GLY A 95 -2.72 15.00 -3.21
CA GLY A 95 -2.91 16.44 -2.95
C GLY A 95 -1.73 17.30 -3.38
N ARG A 96 -0.49 16.80 -3.30
CA ARG A 96 0.72 17.58 -3.64
C ARG A 96 1.12 17.50 -5.11
N ALA A 97 0.70 16.46 -5.83
CA ALA A 97 1.02 16.32 -7.25
C ALA A 97 0.49 17.49 -8.11
N PRO A 98 -0.77 17.94 -7.97
CA PRO A 98 -1.27 19.12 -8.68
C PRO A 98 -0.48 20.38 -8.35
N ILE A 99 -0.14 20.59 -7.07
CA ILE A 99 0.65 21.74 -6.61
C ILE A 99 2.01 21.79 -7.30
N ILE A 100 2.70 20.65 -7.41
CA ILE A 100 3.99 20.58 -8.10
C ILE A 100 3.85 20.92 -9.59
N ASN A 101 2.75 20.49 -10.22
CA ASN A 101 2.50 20.74 -11.63
C ASN A 101 2.20 22.22 -11.96
N LEU A 102 1.92 23.07 -10.96
CA LEU A 102 1.78 24.52 -11.13
C LEU A 102 3.12 25.24 -11.36
N PHE A 103 4.25 24.60 -11.05
CA PHE A 103 5.56 25.21 -11.21
C PHE A 103 6.18 24.92 -12.60
N PRO A 104 6.99 25.86 -13.14
CA PRO A 104 7.79 25.63 -14.34
C PRO A 104 8.66 24.37 -14.23
N GLY A 105 8.85 23.66 -15.34
CA GLY A 105 9.52 22.33 -15.36
C GLY A 105 10.89 22.27 -14.68
N PHE A 106 11.66 23.36 -14.69
CA PHE A 106 12.96 23.42 -14.02
C PHE A 106 12.87 23.55 -12.48
N LEU A 107 11.76 24.07 -11.94
CA LEU A 107 11.53 24.17 -10.49
C LEU A 107 10.83 22.93 -9.92
N GLN A 108 10.13 22.15 -10.75
CA GLN A 108 9.43 20.94 -10.32
C GLN A 108 10.32 19.94 -9.54
N PRO A 109 11.61 19.70 -9.89
CA PRO A 109 12.49 18.85 -9.09
C PRO A 109 12.69 19.37 -7.66
N ILE A 110 12.88 20.68 -7.50
CA ILE A 110 13.16 21.34 -6.22
C ILE A 110 11.90 21.29 -5.36
N VAL A 111 10.78 21.77 -5.89
CA VAL A 111 9.48 21.79 -5.20
C VAL A 111 9.01 20.37 -4.87
N GLY A 112 9.18 19.45 -5.82
CA GLY A 112 8.84 18.04 -5.60
C GLY A 112 9.68 17.37 -4.52
N SER A 113 10.95 17.74 -4.37
CA SER A 113 11.80 17.24 -3.29
C SER A 113 11.38 17.81 -1.93
N LEU A 114 11.10 19.12 -1.87
CA LEU A 114 10.70 19.81 -0.65
C LEU A 114 9.34 19.32 -0.13
N LEU A 115 8.37 19.14 -1.02
CA LEU A 115 7.01 18.73 -0.66
C LEU A 115 6.86 17.20 -0.56
N SER A 116 7.88 16.40 -0.90
CA SER A 116 7.75 14.96 -0.96
C SER A 116 7.55 14.33 0.43
N PRO A 117 6.45 13.61 0.70
CA PRO A 117 6.23 12.94 1.98
C PRO A 117 7.10 11.69 2.19
N ARG A 118 7.87 11.30 1.17
CA ARG A 118 8.54 9.99 1.07
C ARG A 118 9.51 9.70 2.20
N ALA A 119 10.35 10.65 2.60
CA ALA A 119 11.39 10.38 3.59
C ALA A 119 10.76 9.99 4.95
N ASN A 120 9.77 10.75 5.39
CA ASN A 120 9.05 10.48 6.63
C ASN A 120 8.19 9.20 6.52
N ALA A 121 7.48 9.03 5.41
CA ALA A 121 6.68 7.83 5.16
C ALA A 121 7.54 6.55 5.15
N LEU A 122 8.70 6.58 4.49
CA LEU A 122 9.63 5.45 4.44
C LEU A 122 10.22 5.15 5.83
N LYS A 123 10.56 6.19 6.61
CA LYS A 123 11.03 6.04 7.98
C LYS A 123 9.98 5.35 8.87
N ARG A 124 8.71 5.75 8.78
CA ARG A 124 7.61 5.12 9.53
C ARG A 124 7.33 3.70 9.02
N ALA A 125 7.31 3.49 7.70
CA ALA A 125 7.09 2.18 7.10
C ALA A 125 8.16 1.15 7.51
N ARG A 126 9.43 1.58 7.60
CA ARG A 126 10.53 0.72 8.02
C ARG A 126 10.37 0.19 9.45
N ARG A 127 9.65 0.90 10.32
CA ARG A 127 9.35 0.42 11.69
C ARG A 127 8.38 -0.77 11.67
N HIS A 128 7.44 -0.77 10.73
CA HIS A 128 6.41 -1.81 10.61
C HIS A 128 6.88 -3.03 9.84
N ILE A 129 7.37 -2.82 8.61
CA ILE A 129 7.66 -3.92 7.68
C ILE A 129 9.15 -4.10 7.41
N GLY A 130 10.03 -3.31 8.03
CA GLY A 130 11.46 -3.32 7.74
C GLY A 130 12.13 -4.66 8.05
N ASN A 131 11.70 -5.34 9.11
CA ASN A 131 12.22 -6.67 9.46
C ASN A 131 11.72 -7.73 8.47
N VAL A 132 10.43 -7.70 8.12
CA VAL A 132 9.82 -8.61 7.13
C VAL A 132 10.50 -8.48 5.77
N VAL A 133 10.75 -7.26 5.31
CA VAL A 133 11.45 -7.01 4.04
C VAL A 133 12.87 -7.54 4.10
N ARG A 134 13.58 -7.29 5.21
CA ARG A 134 14.96 -7.76 5.38
C ARG A 134 15.06 -9.29 5.36
N GLU A 135 14.21 -9.96 6.14
CA GLU A 135 14.16 -11.41 6.19
C GLU A 135 13.87 -12.01 4.80
N ARG A 136 12.96 -11.41 4.03
CA ARG A 136 12.66 -11.86 2.67
C ARG A 136 13.82 -11.66 1.70
N VAL A 137 14.56 -10.56 1.83
CA VAL A 137 15.78 -10.33 1.05
C VAL A 137 16.85 -11.37 1.42
N GLU A 138 17.08 -11.60 2.72
CA GLU A 138 18.04 -12.60 3.20
C GLU A 138 17.69 -14.03 2.76
N LYS A 139 16.41 -14.41 2.80
CA LYS A 139 15.94 -15.72 2.29
C LYS A 139 16.12 -15.83 0.77
N ASP A 140 15.89 -14.75 0.03
CA ASP A 140 16.14 -14.72 -1.41
C ASP A 140 17.64 -14.85 -1.74
N ASP A 141 18.51 -14.26 -0.93
CA ASP A 141 19.96 -14.37 -1.08
C ASP A 141 20.48 -15.77 -0.71
N GLN A 142 19.96 -16.39 0.36
CA GLN A 142 20.40 -17.70 0.84
C GLN A 142 19.86 -18.88 0.02
N TYR A 143 18.57 -18.88 -0.31
CA TYR A 143 17.88 -20.01 -0.91
C TYR A 143 17.47 -19.76 -2.37
N GLY A 144 17.83 -18.60 -2.92
CA GLY A 144 17.42 -18.19 -4.26
C GLY A 144 15.89 -18.07 -4.37
N ARG A 145 15.30 -18.77 -5.35
CA ARG A 145 13.86 -18.70 -5.62
C ARG A 145 13.02 -19.79 -4.95
N GLY A 146 13.61 -20.64 -4.09
CA GLY A 146 13.00 -21.92 -3.68
C GLY A 146 12.49 -22.05 -2.23
N TRP A 147 12.38 -20.97 -1.45
CA TRP A 147 11.91 -21.08 -0.04
C TRP A 147 10.37 -21.21 0.06
N ALA A 148 9.92 -21.97 1.07
CA ALA A 148 8.58 -22.56 1.17
C ALA A 148 7.39 -21.58 1.08
N ASP A 149 7.55 -20.32 1.50
CA ASP A 149 6.47 -19.31 1.50
C ASP A 149 6.63 -18.26 0.40
N LYS A 150 7.53 -18.46 -0.57
CA LYS A 150 7.68 -17.54 -1.70
C LYS A 150 6.45 -17.66 -2.61
N PRO A 151 5.74 -16.55 -2.92
CA PRO A 151 4.63 -16.60 -3.86
C PRO A 151 5.11 -17.09 -5.23
N VAL A 152 4.48 -18.17 -5.71
CA VAL A 152 4.88 -18.89 -6.93
C VAL A 152 4.81 -17.96 -8.14
N ARG A 153 5.98 -17.65 -8.72
CA ARG A 153 6.06 -17.14 -10.10
C ARG A 153 5.89 -18.33 -11.04
N LYS A 154 4.66 -18.78 -11.29
CA LYS A 154 4.44 -19.73 -12.39
C LYS A 154 4.57 -18.97 -13.70
N ASN A 155 5.66 -19.23 -14.43
CA ASN A 155 5.90 -19.11 -15.88
C ASN A 155 7.36 -18.71 -16.13
N GLU A 156 8.23 -19.71 -16.27
CA GLU A 156 8.85 -19.96 -17.59
C GLU A 156 7.78 -20.54 -18.52
#